data_AF-A0A1Y3BM57-F1
#
_entry.id   AF-A0A1Y3BM57-F1
#
_cell.length_a   1.000
_cell.length_b   1.000
_cell.length_c   1.000
_cell.angle_alpha   90.00
_cell.angle_beta   90.00
_cell.angle_gamma   90.00
#
_symmetry.space_group_name_H-M   'P 1'
#
loop_
_entity.id
_entity.type
_entity.pdbx_description
1 polymer ?
#
loop_
_entity_poly.entity_id
_entity_poly.type
_entity_poly.pdbx_seq_one_letter_code
_entity_poly.pdbx_strand_id
1 'polypeptide(L)'
;MAFKTKNLVMLTIDDQPTTISLGQAGISSTDTKDPLYIGGLPAKLKEEKSTQLNNVKDDYLGCLRIVSINGQSQTLNNAKVEGEVTLNSCPIN
;
A
#
# COMPACT_ATOMS: atom_id res chain seq x y z
N MET A 1 -0.44 8.38 7.20
CA MET A 1 0.22 7.26 7.92
C MET A 1 -0.81 6.19 8.24
N ALA A 2 -0.43 4.92 8.15
CA ALA A 2 -1.22 3.81 8.68
C ALA A 2 -0.48 3.16 9.85
N PHE A 3 -1.18 2.85 10.93
CA PHE A 3 -0.63 2.21 12.13
C PHE A 3 -1.48 0.99 12.49
N LYS A 4 -0.82 -0.15 12.79
CA LYS A 4 -1.48 -1.39 13.21
C LYS A 4 -0.95 -1.81 14.58
N THR A 5 -1.85 -2.11 15.51
CA THR A 5 -1.54 -2.72 16.80
C THR A 5 -2.50 -3.88 17.07
N LYS A 6 -1.98 -5.10 17.09
CA LYS A 6 -2.78 -6.35 17.12
C LYS A 6 -3.83 -6.34 16.00
N ASN A 7 -5.11 -6.36 16.35
CA ASN A 7 -6.24 -6.31 15.43
C ASN A 7 -6.80 -4.89 15.22
N LEU A 8 -6.20 -3.85 15.78
CA LEU A 8 -6.61 -2.46 15.58
C LEU A 8 -5.75 -1.80 14.49
N VAL A 9 -6.42 -1.14 13.54
CA VAL A 9 -5.77 -0.36 12.47
C VAL A 9 -6.29 1.07 12.51
N MET A 10 -5.36 2.04 12.44
CA MET A 10 -5.67 3.46 12.36
C MET A 10 -5.05 4.06 11.10
N LEU A 11 -5.84 4.86 10.38
CA LEU A 11 -5.40 5.65 9.24
C LEU A 11 -5.42 7.14 9.60
N THR A 12 -4.39 7.85 9.17
CA THR A 12 -4.21 9.28 9.39
C THR A 12 -3.85 9.94 8.07
N ILE A 13 -4.56 11.01 7.72
CA ILE A 13 -4.35 11.81 6.51
C ILE A 13 -4.03 13.22 6.98
N ASP A 14 -2.91 13.80 6.50
CA ASP A 14 -2.46 15.14 6.89
C ASP A 14 -2.43 15.38 8.41
N ASP A 15 -1.89 14.40 9.13
CA ASP A 15 -1.79 14.36 10.60
C ASP A 15 -3.13 14.38 11.35
N GLN A 16 -4.25 14.21 10.64
CA GLN A 16 -5.59 14.06 11.22
C GLN A 16 -6.01 12.58 11.22
N PRO A 17 -6.37 11.99 12.39
CA PRO A 17 -6.91 10.64 12.45
C PRO A 17 -8.24 10.59 11.69
N THR A 18 -8.37 9.70 10.71
CA THR A 18 -9.57 9.61 9.88
C THR A 18 -10.41 8.40 10.24
N THR A 19 -9.81 7.20 10.19
CA THR A 19 -10.54 5.95 10.32
C THR A 19 -9.83 5.00 11.28
N ILE A 20 -10.59 4.41 12.18
CA ILE A 20 -10.15 3.31 13.06
C ILE A 20 -11.00 2.09 12.74
N SER A 21 -10.35 0.97 12.46
CA SER A 21 -11.01 -0.30 12.14
C SER A 21 -10.49 -1.43 13.02
N LEU A 22 -11.39 -2.35 13.37
CA LEU A 22 -11.09 -3.57 14.11
C LEU A 22 -11.13 -4.77 13.17
N GLY A 23 -10.02 -5.47 13.07
CA GLY A 23 -9.90 -6.79 12.45
C GLY A 23 -10.34 -7.92 13.38
N GLN A 24 -10.23 -9.14 12.88
CA GLN A 24 -10.61 -10.36 13.60
C GLN A 24 -9.86 -10.50 14.93
N ALA A 25 -10.59 -10.82 16.00
CA ALA A 25 -10.03 -11.03 17.32
C ALA A 25 -9.04 -12.21 17.34
N GLY A 26 -7.97 -12.08 18.11
CA GLY A 26 -6.90 -13.09 18.21
C GLY A 26 -5.84 -13.02 17.11
N ILE A 27 -6.08 -12.27 16.03
CA ILE A 27 -5.09 -12.06 14.96
C ILE A 27 -4.25 -10.83 15.28
N SER A 28 -2.94 -11.03 15.43
CA SER A 28 -2.00 -9.95 15.79
C SER A 28 -0.99 -9.61 14.70
N SER A 29 -0.64 -10.58 13.85
CA SER A 29 0.27 -10.40 12.72
C SER A 29 -0.50 -10.36 11.39
N THR A 30 0.21 -10.03 10.31
CA THR A 30 -0.29 -10.10 8.94
C THR A 30 0.81 -10.71 8.10
N ASP A 31 1.04 -12.01 8.32
CA ASP A 31 2.10 -12.74 7.67
C ASP A 31 1.62 -13.20 6.29
N THR A 32 2.29 -12.72 5.24
CA THR A 32 2.00 -13.07 3.85
C THR A 32 3.26 -13.50 3.12
N LYS A 33 3.09 -14.35 2.11
CA LYS A 33 4.16 -14.74 1.16
C LYS A 33 4.20 -13.81 -0.06
N ASP A 34 3.19 -12.96 -0.22
CA ASP A 34 3.11 -12.03 -1.33
C ASP A 34 4.17 -10.92 -1.19
N PRO A 35 4.81 -10.49 -2.28
CA PRO A 35 5.64 -9.29 -2.29
C PRO A 35 4.85 -8.04 -1.88
N LEU A 36 5.57 -6.99 -1.50
CA LEU A 36 4.98 -5.67 -1.34
C LEU A 36 4.80 -5.00 -2.71
N TYR A 37 3.59 -4.54 -3.00
CA TYR A 37 3.26 -3.81 -4.22
C TYR A 37 2.96 -2.34 -3.91
N ILE A 38 3.39 -1.44 -4.79
CA ILE A 38 3.19 0.01 -4.67
C ILE A 38 2.60 0.50 -5.99
N GLY A 39 1.53 1.31 -5.90
CA GLY A 39 0.88 1.92 -7.06
C GLY A 39 -0.09 1.00 -7.81
N GLY A 40 -0.06 -0.31 -7.61
CA GLY A 40 -0.97 -1.23 -8.29
C GLY A 40 -0.73 -2.68 -7.94
N LEU A 41 -1.41 -3.58 -8.64
CA LEU A 41 -1.21 -5.03 -8.53
C LEU A 41 -0.95 -5.64 -9.91
N PRO A 42 -0.16 -6.72 -10.02
CA PRO A 42 -0.02 -7.47 -11.26
C PRO A 42 -1.38 -7.91 -11.81
N ALA A 43 -1.54 -7.90 -13.13
CA ALA A 43 -2.83 -8.18 -13.80
C ALA A 43 -3.51 -9.49 -13.32
N LYS A 44 -2.73 -10.55 -13.08
CA LYS A 44 -3.26 -11.82 -12.53
C LYS A 44 -3.86 -11.65 -11.14
N LEU A 45 -3.19 -10.90 -10.26
CA LEU A 45 -3.64 -10.68 -8.88
C LEU A 45 -4.84 -9.74 -8.80
N LYS A 46 -4.98 -8.80 -9.74
CA LYS A 46 -6.16 -7.91 -9.80
C LYS A 46 -7.47 -8.70 -9.93
N GLU A 47 -7.48 -9.72 -10.79
CA GLU A 47 -8.66 -10.57 -10.95
C GLU A 47 -8.88 -11.49 -9.74
N GLU A 48 -7.82 -12.14 -9.25
CA GLU A 48 -7.89 -13.06 -8.10
C GLU A 48 -8.33 -12.37 -6.80
N LYS A 49 -7.91 -11.12 -6.58
CA LYS A 49 -8.15 -10.38 -5.32
C LYS A 49 -9.20 -9.28 -5.43
N SER A 50 -9.86 -9.11 -6.58
CA SER A 50 -10.87 -8.06 -6.79
C SER A 50 -11.93 -8.01 -5.69
N THR A 51 -12.48 -9.17 -5.31
CA THR A 51 -13.53 -9.26 -4.29
C THR A 51 -13.04 -8.89 -2.89
N GLN A 52 -11.77 -9.22 -2.58
CA GLN A 52 -11.14 -8.89 -1.29
C GLN A 52 -10.76 -7.42 -1.18
N LEU A 53 -10.57 -6.75 -2.32
CA LEU A 53 -10.16 -5.34 -2.42
C LEU A 53 -11.35 -4.43 -2.76
N ASN A 54 -12.58 -4.83 -2.45
CA ASN A 54 -13.79 -4.06 -2.74
C ASN A 54 -13.89 -3.61 -4.21
N ASN A 55 -13.45 -4.46 -5.13
CA ASN A 55 -13.38 -4.22 -6.58
C ASN A 55 -12.48 -3.03 -7.00
N VAL A 56 -11.56 -2.60 -6.15
CA VAL A 56 -10.49 -1.68 -6.55
C VAL A 56 -9.52 -2.43 -7.47
N LYS A 57 -9.56 -2.11 -8.77
CA LYS A 57 -8.71 -2.70 -9.81
C LYS A 57 -7.77 -1.70 -10.49
N ASP A 58 -8.01 -0.41 -10.26
CA ASP A 58 -7.28 0.65 -10.93
C ASP A 58 -5.88 0.81 -10.32
N ASP A 59 -4.90 1.10 -11.18
CA ASP A 59 -3.59 1.52 -10.73
C ASP A 59 -3.65 2.99 -10.29
N TYR A 60 -2.86 3.32 -9.29
CA TYR A 60 -2.70 4.68 -8.83
C TYR A 60 -2.00 5.53 -9.89
N LEU A 61 -2.65 6.63 -10.28
CA LEU A 61 -2.12 7.60 -11.23
C LEU A 61 -1.65 8.84 -10.47
N GLY A 62 -0.33 9.02 -10.37
CA GLY A 62 0.25 10.19 -9.74
C GLY A 62 1.68 9.99 -9.25
N CYS A 63 2.14 10.91 -8.41
CA CYS A 63 3.45 10.84 -7.77
C CYS A 63 3.33 10.19 -6.38
N LEU A 64 4.18 9.19 -6.13
CA LEU A 64 4.42 8.65 -4.78
C LEU A 64 5.88 8.93 -4.42
N ARG A 65 6.10 9.54 -3.25
CA ARG A 65 7.44 9.84 -2.72
C ARG A 65 7.45 9.70 -1.21
N ILE A 66 8.64 9.51 -0.63
CA ILE A 66 8.85 9.44 0.83
C ILE A 66 8.04 8.27 1.44
N VAL A 67 8.21 7.07 0.86
CA VAL A 67 7.56 5.87 1.36
C VAL A 67 8.32 5.39 2.61
N SER A 68 7.62 5.30 3.75
CA SER A 68 8.18 4.78 5.00
C SER A 68 7.38 3.58 5.48
N ILE A 69 8.10 2.51 5.81
CA ILE A 69 7.53 1.24 6.27
C ILE A 69 8.22 0.88 7.58
N ASN A 70 7.42 0.62 8.62
CA ASN A 70 7.93 0.35 9.97
C ASN A 70 8.91 1.43 10.47
N GLY A 71 8.66 2.69 10.11
CA GLY A 71 9.51 3.83 10.47
C GLY A 71 10.79 3.98 9.65
N GLN A 72 11.04 3.09 8.68
CA GLN A 72 12.22 3.15 7.82
C GLN A 72 11.86 3.65 6.41
N SER A 73 12.57 4.69 5.96
CA SER A 73 12.46 5.19 4.59
C SER A 73 12.91 4.12 3.60
N GLN A 74 12.05 3.82 2.63
CA GLN A 74 12.31 2.84 1.60
C GLN A 74 12.84 3.53 0.34
N THR A 75 13.91 2.97 -0.24
CA THR A 75 14.39 3.36 -1.56
C THR A 75 13.70 2.49 -2.62
N LEU A 76 13.09 3.13 -3.62
CA LEU A 76 12.41 2.43 -4.70
C LEU A 76 13.31 2.17 -5.91
N ASN A 77 14.59 2.57 -5.84
CA ASN A 77 15.53 2.52 -6.97
C ASN A 77 15.77 1.10 -7.49
N ASN A 78 15.66 0.11 -6.60
CA ASN A 78 15.88 -1.31 -6.89
C ASN A 78 14.57 -2.10 -6.95
N ALA A 79 13.42 -1.42 -6.96
CA ALA A 79 12.13 -2.08 -7.05
C ALA A 79 11.96 -2.73 -8.43
N LYS A 80 11.29 -3.89 -8.47
CA LYS A 80 10.82 -4.47 -9.73
C LYS A 80 9.68 -3.59 -10.25
N VAL A 81 9.87 -3.01 -11.44
CA VAL A 81 8.88 -2.16 -12.09
C VAL A 81 8.02 -2.98 -13.05
N GLU A 82 6.71 -2.78 -12.99
CA GLU A 82 5.74 -3.33 -13.95
C GLU A 82 4.85 -2.18 -14.45
N GLY A 83 4.70 -2.05 -15.77
CA GLY A 83 3.94 -0.96 -16.40
C GLY A 83 4.73 0.33 -16.60
N GLU A 84 4.00 1.43 -16.83
CA GLU A 84 4.57 2.76 -17.08
C GLU A 84 4.84 3.48 -15.76
N VAL A 85 6.05 3.31 -15.22
CA VAL A 85 6.48 3.96 -13.97
C VAL A 85 7.79 4.71 -14.21
N THR A 86 7.82 5.99 -13.83
CA THR A 86 9.06 6.76 -13.80
C THR A 86 9.64 6.76 -12.39
N LEU A 87 10.81 6.15 -12.20
CA LEU A 87 11.50 6.14 -10.91
C LEU A 87 12.22 7.47 -10.66
N ASN A 88 12.44 7.80 -9.38
CA ASN A 88 13.28 8.91 -8.92
C ASN A 88 12.87 10.31 -9.37
N SER A 89 11.70 10.47 -9.97
CA SER A 89 11.20 11.78 -10.39
C SER A 89 9.70 11.83 -10.29
N CYS A 90 9.18 13.02 -10.02
CA CYS A 90 7.77 13.32 -10.09
C CYS A 90 7.61 14.50 -11.05
N PRO A 91 7.22 14.25 -12.31
CA PRO A 91 6.98 15.32 -13.27
C PRO A 91 5.80 16.19 -12.81
N ILE A 92 5.88 17.48 -13.13
CA ILE A 92 4.93 18.52 -12.73
C ILE A 92 4.08 19.01 -13.92
N ASN A 93 3.86 18.14 -14.92
CA ASN A 93 3.02 18.49 -16.07
C ASN A 93 1.57 18.74 -15.65
#